data_AF-A0A2W4KG60-F1
#
_entry.id   AF-A0A2W4KG60-F1
#
_cell.length_a   1.000
_cell.length_b   1.000
_cell.length_c   1.000
_cell.angle_alpha   90.00
_cell.angle_beta   90.00
_cell.angle_gamma   90.00
#
_symmetry.space_group_name_H-M   'P 1'
#
loop_
_entity.id
_entity.type
_entity.pdbx_description
1 polymer ?
#
loop_
_entity_poly.entity_id
_entity_poly.type
_entity_poly.pdbx_seq_one_letter_code
_entity_poly.pdbx_strand_id
1 'polypeptide(L)'
;MVRAAIKNTEIERGHELTDDEVLEVLAKEKKQRQEALEEYRRAGRQDLVRQLEEELAILADYLPAPLSEEELTELARQVIAEVGASGPQDMGKVMGRLMPQIRGRAEGAEASRIVRQLLSGQ
;
A
#
# COMPACT_ATOMS: atom_id res chain seq x y z
N MET A 1 -13.48 2.02 13.82
CA MET A 1 -12.64 3.16 13.38
C MET A 1 -12.52 3.26 11.86
N VAL A 2 -12.28 2.16 11.15
CA VAL A 2 -12.14 2.13 9.68
C VAL A 2 -13.26 2.84 8.89
N ARG A 3 -14.53 2.65 9.26
CA ARG A 3 -15.66 3.36 8.62
C ARG A 3 -15.54 4.89 8.71
N ALA A 4 -15.00 5.41 9.82
CA ALA A 4 -14.78 6.84 9.97
C ALA A 4 -13.63 7.32 9.08
N ALA A 5 -12.57 6.53 8.91
CA ALA A 5 -11.48 6.84 7.98
C ALA A 5 -11.99 6.94 6.54
N ILE A 6 -12.79 5.96 6.08
CA ILE A 6 -13.45 6.01 4.76
C ILE A 6 -14.27 7.30 4.64
N LYS A 7 -15.11 7.60 5.63
CA LYS A 7 -15.97 8.79 5.57
C LYS A 7 -15.18 10.11 5.52
N ASN A 8 -14.10 10.19 6.28
CA ASN A 8 -13.22 11.35 6.26
C ASN A 8 -12.55 11.50 4.90
N THR A 9 -12.08 10.41 4.30
CA THR A 9 -11.49 10.44 2.96
C THR A 9 -12.50 10.82 1.88
N GLU A 10 -13.76 10.38 1.96
CA GLU A 10 -14.83 10.87 1.06
C GLU A 10 -15.01 12.39 1.16
N ILE A 11 -15.03 12.93 2.38
CA ILE A 11 -15.15 14.37 2.64
C ILE A 11 -13.94 15.11 2.07
N GLU A 12 -12.73 14.61 2.29
CA GLU A 12 -11.48 15.18 1.77
C GLU A 12 -11.43 15.18 0.23
N ARG A 13 -11.88 14.09 -0.40
CA ARG A 13 -11.89 13.94 -1.87
C ARG A 13 -13.12 14.56 -2.54
N GLY A 14 -14.14 14.93 -1.78
CA GLY A 14 -15.37 15.55 -2.28
C GLY A 14 -16.30 14.61 -3.06
N HIS A 15 -16.16 13.29 -2.92
CA HIS A 15 -16.99 12.28 -3.57
C HIS A 15 -17.04 10.99 -2.75
N GLU A 16 -18.02 10.13 -3.03
CA GLU A 16 -18.04 8.75 -2.50
C GLU A 16 -16.87 7.96 -3.09
N LEU A 17 -16.16 7.22 -2.25
CA LEU A 17 -15.01 6.43 -2.70
C LEU A 17 -15.48 5.27 -3.57
N THR A 18 -14.75 5.05 -4.64
CA THR A 18 -14.81 3.79 -5.39
C THR A 18 -14.24 2.64 -4.54
N ASP A 19 -14.61 1.39 -4.86
CA ASP A 19 -14.10 0.20 -4.17
C ASP A 19 -12.56 0.19 -4.11
N ASP A 20 -11.94 0.63 -5.20
CA ASP A 20 -10.51 0.80 -5.34
C ASP A 20 -9.90 1.78 -4.31
N GLU A 21 -10.55 2.92 -4.11
CA GLU A 21 -10.13 3.92 -3.14
C GLU A 21 -10.43 3.48 -1.71
N VAL A 22 -11.48 2.70 -1.50
CA VAL A 22 -11.75 2.04 -0.21
C VAL A 22 -10.59 1.10 0.13
N LEU A 23 -10.14 0.27 -0.81
CA LEU A 23 -8.98 -0.62 -0.60
C LEU A 23 -7.71 0.17 -0.23
N GLU A 24 -7.49 1.34 -0.83
CA GLU A 24 -6.37 2.23 -0.46
C GLU A 24 -6.49 2.72 0.99
N VAL A 25 -7.69 3.11 1.42
CA VAL A 25 -7.94 3.53 2.81
C VAL A 25 -7.72 2.36 3.77
N LEU A 26 -8.23 1.17 3.45
CA LEU A 26 -8.04 -0.03 4.28
C LEU A 26 -6.56 -0.40 4.42
N ALA A 27 -5.79 -0.35 3.33
CA ALA A 27 -4.35 -0.62 3.35
C ALA A 27 -3.59 0.39 4.24
N LYS A 28 -3.95 1.68 4.14
CA LYS A 28 -3.39 2.73 5.00
C LYS A 28 -3.70 2.50 6.48
N GLU A 29 -4.95 2.18 6.81
CA GLU A 29 -5.39 1.86 8.17
C GLU A 29 -4.68 0.64 8.76
N LYS A 30 -4.37 -0.36 7.92
CA LYS A 30 -3.58 -1.54 8.32
C LYS A 30 -2.17 -1.14 8.70
N LYS A 31 -1.51 -0.34 7.87
CA LYS A 31 -0.14 0.13 8.15
C LYS A 31 -0.06 0.93 9.43
N GLN A 32 -0.97 1.89 9.65
CA GLN A 32 -0.98 2.68 10.89
C GLN A 32 -1.07 1.81 12.14
N ARG A 33 -1.85 0.72 12.08
CA ARG A 33 -1.93 -0.27 13.16
C ARG A 33 -0.66 -1.09 13.30
N GLN A 34 0.01 -1.46 12.21
CA GLN A 34 1.30 -2.15 12.26
C GLN A 34 2.40 -1.26 12.87
N GLU A 35 2.43 0.02 12.53
CA GLU A 35 3.36 1.00 13.12
C GLU A 35 3.10 1.15 14.62
N ALA A 36 1.82 1.35 15.02
CA ALA A 36 1.43 1.43 16.42
C ALA A 36 1.71 0.12 17.20
N LEU A 37 1.54 -1.05 16.55
CA LEU A 37 1.83 -2.35 17.14
C LEU A 37 3.30 -2.45 17.54
N GLU A 38 4.21 -2.05 16.64
CA GLU A 38 5.65 -2.05 16.91
C GLU A 38 6.02 -1.05 18.02
N GLU A 39 5.39 0.13 18.06
CA GLU A 39 5.57 1.09 19.15
C GLU A 39 5.10 0.54 20.50
N TYR A 40 3.92 -0.06 20.58
CA TYR A 40 3.40 -0.64 21.82
C TYR A 40 4.17 -1.87 22.28
N ARG A 41 4.66 -2.69 21.34
CA ARG A 41 5.60 -3.79 21.64
C ARG A 41 6.86 -3.25 22.31
N ARG A 42 7.48 -2.21 21.74
CA ARG A 42 8.66 -1.55 22.34
C ARG A 42 8.36 -0.94 23.71
N ALA A 43 7.17 -0.41 23.91
CA ALA A 43 6.73 0.16 25.18
C ALA A 43 6.26 -0.88 26.23
N GLY A 44 6.27 -2.18 25.91
CA GLY A 44 5.84 -3.25 26.82
C GLY A 44 4.33 -3.28 27.10
N ARG A 45 3.51 -2.59 26.29
CA ARG A 45 2.05 -2.50 26.43
C ARG A 45 1.34 -3.69 25.78
N GLN A 46 1.57 -4.88 26.35
CA GLN A 46 1.02 -6.16 25.86
C GLN A 46 -0.51 -6.18 25.72
N ASP A 47 -1.23 -5.40 26.53
CA ASP A 47 -2.68 -5.20 26.42
C ASP A 47 -3.08 -4.60 25.06
N LEU A 48 -2.41 -3.52 24.66
CA LEU A 48 -2.66 -2.83 23.40
C LEU A 48 -2.14 -3.62 22.19
N VAL A 49 -1.04 -4.37 22.37
CA VAL A 49 -0.50 -5.26 21.33
C VAL A 49 -1.53 -6.31 20.91
N ARG A 50 -2.15 -7.01 21.87
CA ARG A 50 -3.17 -8.02 21.56
C ARG A 50 -4.38 -7.42 20.85
N GLN A 51 -4.85 -6.27 21.33
CA GLN A 51 -5.97 -5.58 20.69
C GLN A 51 -5.66 -5.22 19.23
N LEU A 52 -4.46 -4.70 18.96
CA LEU A 52 -4.06 -4.36 17.60
C LEU A 52 -3.85 -5.59 16.71
N GLU A 53 -3.37 -6.71 17.25
CA GLU A 53 -3.25 -7.96 16.50
C GLU A 53 -4.62 -8.48 16.06
N GLU A 54 -5.63 -8.41 16.92
CA GLU A 54 -7.02 -8.75 16.57
C GLU A 54 -7.59 -7.82 15.50
N GLU A 55 -7.39 -6.51 15.64
CA GLU A 55 -7.82 -5.52 14.63
C GLU A 55 -7.14 -5.75 13.27
N LEU A 56 -5.85 -6.07 13.27
CA LEU A 56 -5.07 -6.36 12.07
C LEU A 56 -5.53 -7.64 11.38
N ALA A 57 -5.87 -8.67 12.15
CA ALA A 57 -6.41 -9.92 11.60
C ALA A 57 -7.73 -9.68 10.88
N ILE A 58 -8.65 -8.95 11.52
CA ILE A 58 -9.94 -8.59 10.90
C ILE A 58 -9.70 -7.78 9.62
N LEU A 59 -8.81 -6.79 9.66
CA LEU A 59 -8.56 -5.94 8.50
C LEU A 59 -7.88 -6.68 7.34
N ALA A 60 -7.08 -7.70 7.64
CA ALA A 60 -6.44 -8.55 6.64
C ALA A 60 -7.47 -9.34 5.81
N ASP A 61 -8.60 -9.74 6.38
CA ASP A 61 -9.67 -10.45 5.65
C ASP A 61 -10.35 -9.59 4.57
N TYR A 62 -10.25 -8.26 4.67
CA TYR A 62 -10.82 -7.31 3.70
C TYR A 62 -9.81 -6.81 2.67
N LEU A 63 -8.55 -7.21 2.77
CA LEU A 63 -7.50 -6.76 1.87
C LEU A 63 -6.99 -7.93 1.02
N PRO A 64 -6.65 -7.69 -0.25
CA PRO A 64 -5.94 -8.68 -1.04
C PRO A 64 -4.58 -8.98 -0.39
N ALA A 65 -4.02 -10.16 -0.72
CA ALA A 65 -2.73 -10.57 -0.19
C ALA A 65 -1.65 -9.50 -0.48
N PRO A 66 -0.95 -9.00 0.55
CA PRO A 66 0.08 -7.99 0.37
C PRO A 66 1.23 -8.57 -0.46
N LEU A 67 1.83 -7.73 -1.30
CA LEU A 67 3.04 -8.10 -2.02
C LEU A 67 4.25 -7.95 -1.09
N SER A 68 5.20 -8.88 -1.18
CA SER A 68 6.54 -8.66 -0.62
C SER A 68 7.31 -7.62 -1.46
N GLU A 69 8.39 -7.08 -0.90
CA GLU A 69 9.28 -6.16 -1.65
C GLU A 69 9.85 -6.86 -2.91
N GLU A 70 10.18 -8.15 -2.82
CA GLU A 70 10.65 -8.95 -3.96
C GLU A 70 9.56 -9.13 -5.02
N GLU A 71 8.33 -9.47 -4.63
CA GLU A 71 7.21 -9.63 -5.56
C GLU A 71 6.87 -8.31 -6.25
N LEU A 72 6.88 -7.20 -5.50
CA LEU A 72 6.67 -5.86 -6.04
C LEU A 72 7.78 -5.46 -7.01
N THR A 73 9.04 -5.80 -6.68
CA THR A 73 10.20 -5.56 -7.54
C THR A 73 10.11 -6.35 -8.84
N GLU A 74 9.74 -7.62 -8.78
CA GLU A 74 9.57 -8.46 -9.95
C GLU A 74 8.43 -7.95 -10.84
N LEU A 75 7.29 -7.60 -10.24
CA LEU A 75 6.17 -7.00 -10.96
C LEU A 75 6.57 -5.67 -11.64
N ALA A 76 7.33 -4.82 -10.94
CA ALA A 76 7.85 -3.58 -11.52
C ALA A 76 8.77 -3.85 -12.71
N ARG A 77 9.68 -4.84 -12.64
CA ARG A 77 10.54 -5.24 -13.76
C ARG A 77 9.73 -5.72 -14.97
N GLN A 78 8.70 -6.52 -14.73
CA GLN A 78 7.81 -6.99 -15.79
C GLN A 78 7.11 -5.82 -16.48
N VAL A 79 6.53 -4.90 -15.72
CA VAL A 79 5.87 -3.72 -16.28
C VAL A 79 6.85 -2.84 -17.06
N ILE A 80 8.08 -2.63 -16.55
CA ILE A 80 9.14 -1.88 -17.26
C ILE A 80 9.43 -2.51 -18.63
N ALA A 81 9.57 -3.83 -18.69
CA ALA A 81 9.81 -4.56 -19.93
C ALA A 81 8.61 -4.47 -20.89
N GLU A 82 7.39 -4.68 -20.39
CA GLU A 82 6.15 -4.60 -21.20
C GLU A 82 5.96 -3.24 -21.86
N VAL A 83 6.24 -2.16 -21.12
CA VAL A 83 6.09 -0.80 -21.65
C VAL A 83 7.32 -0.32 -22.39
N GLY A 84 8.41 -1.10 -22.44
CA GLY A 84 9.68 -0.71 -23.06
C GLY A 84 10.28 0.56 -22.45
N ALA A 85 10.17 0.73 -21.13
CA ALA A 85 10.76 1.87 -20.42
C ALA A 85 12.28 1.71 -20.35
N SER A 86 13.01 2.80 -20.59
CA SER A 86 14.48 2.78 -20.65
C SER A 86 15.16 3.78 -19.74
N GLY A 87 14.39 4.64 -19.05
CA GLY A 87 14.96 5.55 -18.06
C GLY A 87 13.92 6.29 -17.22
N PRO A 88 14.37 7.19 -16.32
CA PRO A 88 13.50 7.88 -15.36
C PRO A 88 12.39 8.70 -15.99
N GLN A 89 12.55 9.16 -17.23
CA GLN A 89 11.50 9.85 -18.00
C GLN A 89 10.24 8.99 -18.22
N ASP A 90 10.39 7.66 -18.22
CA ASP A 90 9.30 6.71 -18.45
C ASP A 90 8.54 6.35 -17.16
N MET A 91 8.90 6.94 -16.02
CA MET A 91 8.29 6.69 -14.72
C MET A 91 6.76 6.77 -14.77
N GLY A 92 6.20 7.81 -15.40
CA GLY A 92 4.75 7.98 -15.51
C GLY A 92 4.08 6.84 -16.30
N LYS A 93 4.76 6.32 -17.32
CA LYS A 93 4.27 5.20 -18.15
C LYS A 93 4.25 3.90 -17.36
N VAL A 94 5.33 3.63 -16.63
CA VAL A 94 5.44 2.43 -15.78
C VAL A 94 4.42 2.48 -14.64
N MET A 95 4.36 3.60 -13.90
CA MET A 95 3.42 3.76 -12.79
C MET A 95 1.96 3.69 -13.23
N GLY A 96 1.62 4.23 -14.41
CA GLY A 96 0.27 4.13 -14.96
C GLY A 96 -0.19 2.69 -15.20
N ARG A 97 0.74 1.76 -15.46
CA ARG A 97 0.45 0.32 -15.65
C ARG A 97 0.61 -0.49 -14.37
N LEU A 98 1.49 -0.08 -13.46
CA LEU A 98 1.78 -0.79 -12.22
C LEU A 98 0.73 -0.53 -11.14
N MET A 99 0.28 0.72 -10.98
CA MET A 99 -0.63 1.12 -9.89
C MET A 99 -1.91 0.27 -9.79
N PRO A 100 -2.63 -0.05 -10.89
CA PRO A 100 -3.81 -0.90 -10.82
C PRO A 100 -3.51 -2.32 -10.32
N GLN A 101 -2.30 -2.84 -10.55
CA GLN A 101 -1.93 -4.22 -10.23
C GLN A 101 -1.53 -4.40 -8.75
N ILE A 102 -1.17 -3.31 -8.09
CA ILE A 102 -0.68 -3.30 -6.70
C ILE A 102 -1.70 -2.73 -5.72
N ARG A 103 -2.85 -2.25 -6.19
CA ARG A 103 -3.85 -1.58 -5.36
C ARG A 103 -4.34 -2.49 -4.23
N GLY A 104 -4.30 -1.96 -3.01
CA GLY A 104 -4.62 -2.72 -1.78
C GLY A 104 -3.59 -3.78 -1.40
N ARG A 105 -2.56 -4.02 -2.22
CA ARG A 105 -1.52 -5.05 -2.03
C ARG A 105 -0.15 -4.47 -1.69
N ALA A 106 0.16 -3.27 -2.17
CA ALA A 106 1.37 -2.52 -1.82
C ALA A 106 1.13 -1.02 -1.89
N GLU A 107 2.04 -0.24 -1.30
CA GLU A 107 1.96 1.22 -1.33
C GLU A 107 2.48 1.81 -2.65
N GLY A 108 1.77 2.81 -3.16
CA GLY A 108 2.24 3.56 -4.33
C GLY A 108 3.58 4.28 -4.10
N ALA A 109 3.86 4.70 -2.85
CA ALA A 109 5.14 5.32 -2.50
C ALA A 109 6.31 4.33 -2.59
N GLU A 110 6.11 3.11 -2.09
CA GLU A 110 7.09 2.03 -2.19
C GLU A 110 7.31 1.59 -3.64
N ALA A 111 6.23 1.40 -4.39
CA ALA A 111 6.31 1.10 -5.82
C ALA A 111 7.05 2.18 -6.60
N SER A 112 6.76 3.47 -6.33
CA SER A 112 7.46 4.61 -6.94
C SER A 112 8.96 4.61 -6.60
N ARG A 113 9.34 4.27 -5.36
CA ARG A 113 10.74 4.13 -4.98
C ARG A 113 11.43 3.01 -5.78
N ILE A 114 10.82 1.83 -5.82
CA ILE A 114 11.37 0.65 -6.50
C ILE A 114 11.50 0.91 -8.00
N VAL A 115 10.45 1.42 -8.67
CA VAL A 115 10.50 1.74 -10.09
C VAL A 115 11.58 2.78 -10.38
N ARG A 116 11.76 3.78 -9.51
CA ARG A 116 12.81 4.79 -9.68
C ARG A 116 14.19 4.17 -9.63
N GLN A 117 14.44 3.30 -8.66
CA GLN A 117 15.70 2.56 -8.53
C GLN A 117 15.99 1.74 -9.80
N LEU A 118 15.03 0.93 -10.22
CA LEU A 118 15.12 0.11 -11.43
C LEU A 118 15.40 0.91 -12.71
N LEU A 119 14.73 2.07 -12.88
CA LEU A 119 14.92 2.92 -14.08
C LEU A 119 16.17 3.80 -14.02
N SER A 120 16.70 4.09 -12.84
CA SER A 120 17.91 4.89 -12.66
C SER A 120 19.19 4.03 -12.67
N GLY A 121 19.04 2.69 -12.69
CA GLY A 121 20.15 1.74 -12.58
C GLY A 121 20.81 1.73 -11.19
N GLN A 122 20.07 2.11 -10.15
CA GLN A 122 20.52 2.20 -8.75
C GLN A 122 19.82 1.18 -7.87
#